data_AF-A0A952V2F0-F1
#
_entry.id   AF-A0A952V2F0-F1
#
_cell.length_a   1.000
_cell.length_b   1.000
_cell.length_c   1.000
_cell.angle_alpha   90.00
_cell.angle_beta   90.00
_cell.angle_gamma   90.00
#
_symmetry.space_group_name_H-M   'P 1'
#
loop_
_entity.id
_entity.type
_entity.pdbx_description
1 polymer ?
#
loop_
_entity_poly.entity_id
_entity_poly.type
_entity_poly.pdbx_seq_one_letter_code
_entity_poly.pdbx_strand_id
1 'polypeptide(L)'
;MTLRTLWPVLPIVAAALVATIAPRTAVADDAPIDGERSARCATRLYTAMIGEGAPAGPADVDALLEEPRFVERFARFINSQMNPAPGATPAEDAAYYLAKHVLENDEPWSEMFVGRYDVALQDANDPGSPAVVKIDLGGLGYFHSRAWMVRYAGNEPEGLRIVYAYRMMQNVIGLQLAASTNAPDADVSAAGRRAAQCAGCHFTPWFALDSVAAVLGKRVGAGDDVTFEPSTNGRQTILGDVAISNDRELAEALVANEAFDVNACRLAFKYLYGRAETSCEGPVFDRCVAAFKADKKITSALRAVAKDATFCE
;
A
#
# COMPACT_ATOMS: atom_id res chain seq x y z
N MET A 1 72.25 37.46 17.28
CA MET A 1 72.42 38.90 16.94
C MET A 1 71.39 39.20 15.86
N THR A 2 70.50 40.17 15.93
CA THR A 2 70.33 41.32 16.81
C THR A 2 68.93 41.89 16.54
N LEU A 3 68.22 42.20 17.63
CA LEU A 3 67.31 43.34 17.87
C LEU A 3 66.20 43.69 16.85
N ARG A 4 64.92 43.56 17.27
CA ARG A 4 64.08 44.57 17.97
C ARG A 4 63.46 45.59 17.02
N THR A 5 62.13 45.54 16.91
CA THR A 5 61.31 46.75 17.07
C THR A 5 59.93 46.39 17.60
N LEU A 6 59.56 47.11 18.65
CA LEU A 6 58.33 47.06 19.44
C LEU A 6 57.33 48.10 18.90
N TRP A 7 56.06 47.85 19.26
CA TRP A 7 54.91 48.77 19.40
C TRP A 7 53.98 49.05 18.21
N PRO A 8 52.70 49.42 18.47
CA PRO A 8 51.85 49.04 19.60
C PRO A 8 50.43 48.57 19.19
N VAL A 9 49.76 47.99 20.18
CA VAL A 9 48.39 47.47 20.21
C VAL A 9 47.37 48.59 20.05
N LEU A 10 46.35 48.35 19.21
CA LEU A 10 45.07 49.07 19.19
C LEU A 10 43.96 48.00 19.16
N PRO A 11 43.07 47.93 20.17
CA PRO A 11 41.94 47.02 20.12
C PRO A 11 40.83 47.66 19.27
N ILE A 12 40.55 47.06 18.11
CA ILE A 12 39.31 47.33 17.37
C ILE A 12 38.20 46.63 18.15
N VAL A 13 37.39 47.42 18.85
CA VAL A 13 36.11 47.00 19.40
C VAL A 13 35.19 46.72 18.22
N ALA A 14 35.11 45.47 17.78
CA ALA A 14 34.08 45.00 16.89
C ALA A 14 32.81 44.78 17.72
N ALA A 15 31.87 45.72 17.62
CA ALA A 15 30.51 45.53 18.10
C ALA A 15 29.85 44.41 17.29
N ALA A 16 29.85 43.19 17.82
CA ALA A 16 29.02 42.12 17.31
C ALA A 16 27.56 42.46 17.65
N LEU A 17 26.81 42.96 16.67
CA LEU A 17 25.36 42.86 16.69
C LEU A 17 25.02 41.36 16.61
N VAL A 18 24.84 40.72 17.76
CA VAL A 18 24.11 39.46 17.85
C VAL A 18 22.64 39.82 17.61
N ALA A 19 22.24 39.79 16.34
CA ALA A 19 20.83 39.63 16.02
C ALA A 19 20.43 38.25 16.53
N THR A 20 19.76 38.21 17.69
CA THR A 20 19.05 37.02 18.15
C THR A 20 17.92 36.77 17.15
N ILE A 21 18.23 36.07 16.07
CA ILE A 21 17.23 35.41 15.24
C ILE A 21 16.73 34.27 16.11
N ALA A 22 15.70 34.55 16.91
CA ALA A 22 14.89 33.51 17.49
C ALA A 22 14.42 32.63 16.32
N PRO A 23 14.59 31.30 16.36
CA PRO A 23 13.96 30.44 15.38
C PRO A 23 12.46 30.72 15.45
N ARG A 24 11.91 31.29 14.38
CA ARG A 24 10.47 31.27 14.16
C ARG A 24 10.11 29.81 13.93
N THR A 25 9.86 29.08 15.01
CA THR A 25 8.97 27.94 14.94
C THR A 25 7.64 28.51 14.45
N ALA A 26 7.29 28.23 13.20
CA ALA A 26 5.92 28.40 12.73
C ALA A 26 5.07 27.42 13.54
N VAL A 27 4.61 27.88 14.70
CA VAL A 27 3.48 27.27 15.38
C VAL A 27 2.30 27.71 14.55
N ALA A 28 1.62 26.77 13.90
CA ALA A 28 0.30 27.06 13.36
C ALA A 28 -0.55 27.53 14.54
N ASP A 29 -0.90 28.82 14.57
CA ASP A 29 -1.82 29.33 15.57
C ASP A 29 -3.11 28.51 15.47
N ASP A 30 -3.60 28.02 16.61
CA ASP A 30 -4.97 27.53 16.81
C ASP A 30 -5.96 28.71 16.66
N ALA A 31 -5.93 29.38 15.51
CA ALA A 31 -6.94 30.35 15.15
C ALA A 31 -8.28 29.59 15.05
N PRO A 32 -9.37 30.10 15.67
CA PRO A 32 -10.68 29.49 15.54
C PRO A 32 -10.99 29.25 14.06
N ILE A 33 -11.38 28.03 13.72
CA ILE A 33 -11.90 27.74 12.38
C ILE A 33 -13.12 28.65 12.19
N ASP A 34 -12.98 29.69 11.38
CA ASP A 34 -14.13 30.50 11.00
C ASP A 34 -15.13 29.64 10.20
N GLY A 35 -16.39 30.05 10.17
CA GLY A 35 -17.45 29.25 9.55
C GLY A 35 -17.16 28.88 8.08
N GLU A 36 -16.38 29.69 7.38
CA GLU A 36 -15.99 29.44 5.99
C GLU A 36 -14.93 28.33 5.89
N ARG A 37 -13.87 28.37 6.71
CA ARG A 37 -12.88 27.29 6.79
C ARG A 37 -13.53 25.97 7.19
N SER A 38 -14.46 26.00 8.14
CA SER A 38 -15.21 24.80 8.57
C SER A 38 -16.04 24.23 7.42
N ALA A 39 -16.71 25.08 6.64
CA ALA A 39 -17.53 24.65 5.50
C ALA A 39 -16.69 24.05 4.36
N ARG A 40 -15.54 24.67 4.05
CA ARG A 40 -14.58 24.13 3.06
C ARG A 40 -14.03 22.77 3.50
N CYS A 41 -13.64 22.67 4.77
CA CYS A 41 -13.16 21.43 5.37
C CYS A 41 -14.21 20.31 5.27
N ALA A 42 -15.46 20.60 5.65
CA ALA A 42 -16.56 19.65 5.54
C ALA A 42 -16.77 19.21 4.08
N THR A 43 -16.79 20.13 3.12
CA THR A 43 -16.96 19.80 1.70
C THR A 43 -15.87 18.87 1.19
N ARG A 44 -14.60 19.15 1.53
CA ARG A 44 -13.47 18.28 1.16
C ARG A 44 -13.60 16.89 1.75
N LEU A 45 -13.95 16.79 3.04
CA LEU A 45 -14.16 15.50 3.73
C LEU A 45 -15.29 14.69 3.08
N TYR A 46 -16.47 15.28 2.87
CA TYR A 46 -17.61 14.59 2.25
C TYR A 46 -17.29 14.15 0.82
N THR A 47 -16.63 15.00 0.03
CA THR A 47 -16.26 14.66 -1.36
C THR A 47 -15.21 13.55 -1.41
N ALA A 48 -14.20 13.60 -0.55
CA ALA A 48 -13.18 12.55 -0.50
C ALA A 48 -13.77 11.22 0.01
N MET A 49 -14.43 11.25 1.17
CA MET A 49 -14.88 10.06 1.91
C MET A 49 -16.05 9.35 1.24
N ILE A 50 -17.04 10.09 0.73
CA ILE A 50 -18.28 9.50 0.21
C ILE A 50 -18.67 10.00 -1.19
N GLY A 51 -17.96 11.00 -1.73
CA GLY A 51 -18.21 11.50 -3.09
C GLY A 51 -19.37 12.48 -3.20
N GLU A 52 -19.78 13.10 -2.09
CA GLU A 52 -20.93 14.01 -2.04
C GLU A 52 -20.55 15.41 -1.55
N GLY A 53 -21.48 16.35 -1.74
CA GLY A 53 -21.39 17.68 -1.11
C GLY A 53 -21.70 17.61 0.38
N ALA A 54 -21.05 18.45 1.17
CA ALA A 54 -21.31 18.48 2.61
C ALA A 54 -22.70 19.08 2.93
N PRO A 55 -23.42 18.53 3.92
CA PRO A 55 -24.55 19.22 4.52
C PRO A 55 -24.07 20.48 5.26
N ALA A 56 -25.02 21.31 5.70
CA ALA A 56 -24.69 22.47 6.52
C ALA A 56 -24.12 22.03 7.89
N GLY A 57 -22.90 22.49 8.22
CA GLY A 57 -22.26 22.24 9.50
C GLY A 57 -20.84 21.65 9.38
N PRO A 58 -20.17 21.39 10.53
CA PRO A 58 -18.90 20.69 10.55
C PRO A 58 -19.07 19.22 10.16
N ALA A 59 -18.06 18.62 9.54
CA ALA A 59 -18.04 17.20 9.25
C ALA A 59 -17.61 16.39 10.47
N ASP A 60 -18.28 15.25 10.68
CA ASP A 60 -17.85 14.24 11.63
C ASP A 60 -17.14 13.12 10.86
N VAL A 61 -15.81 13.04 11.03
CA VAL A 61 -14.98 12.04 10.37
C VAL A 61 -15.33 10.62 10.82
N ASP A 62 -15.69 10.42 12.09
CA ASP A 62 -15.99 9.09 12.58
C ASP A 62 -17.31 8.59 12.00
N ALA A 63 -18.34 9.44 11.97
CA ALA A 63 -19.61 9.13 11.31
C ALA A 63 -19.43 8.85 9.81
N LEU A 64 -18.58 9.62 9.11
CA LEU A 64 -18.28 9.38 7.69
C LEU A 64 -17.60 8.04 7.42
N LEU A 65 -16.76 7.54 8.34
CA LEU A 65 -16.09 6.26 8.20
C LEU A 65 -17.02 5.06 8.47
N GLU A 66 -18.13 5.28 9.18
CA GLU A 66 -19.16 4.27 9.44
C GLU A 66 -20.23 4.21 8.33
N GLU A 67 -20.24 5.19 7.42
CA GLU A 67 -21.21 5.26 6.33
C GLU A 67 -21.03 4.09 5.34
N PRO A 68 -22.10 3.35 4.98
CA PRO A 68 -22.04 2.32 3.95
C PRO A 68 -21.52 2.85 2.60
N ARG A 69 -21.75 4.14 2.32
CA ARG A 69 -21.24 4.82 1.11
C ARG A 69 -19.72 4.96 1.13
N PHE A 70 -19.12 5.19 2.31
CA PHE A 70 -17.66 5.19 2.45
C PHE A 70 -17.11 3.79 2.18
N VAL A 71 -17.69 2.75 2.79
CA VAL A 71 -17.29 1.35 2.58
C VAL A 71 -17.25 1.02 1.09
N GLU A 72 -18.34 1.31 0.38
CA GLU A 72 -18.47 1.05 -1.06
C GLU A 72 -17.42 1.82 -1.87
N ARG A 73 -17.23 3.11 -1.59
CA ARG A 73 -16.29 3.97 -2.32
C ARG A 73 -14.84 3.58 -2.06
N PHE A 74 -14.48 3.30 -0.81
CA PHE A 74 -13.14 2.88 -0.43
C PHE A 74 -12.81 1.50 -0.98
N ALA A 75 -13.73 0.53 -0.94
CA ALA A 75 -13.52 -0.78 -1.55
C ALA A 75 -13.25 -0.69 -3.06
N ARG A 76 -13.99 0.17 -3.78
CA ARG A 76 -13.74 0.43 -5.22
C ARG A 76 -12.38 1.07 -5.45
N PHE A 77 -12.01 2.03 -4.60
CA PHE A 77 -10.68 2.63 -4.64
C PHE A 77 -9.60 1.56 -4.44
N ILE A 78 -9.72 0.69 -3.44
CA ILE A 78 -8.77 -0.39 -3.18
C ILE A 78 -8.63 -1.32 -4.39
N ASN A 79 -9.74 -1.71 -5.01
CA ASN A 79 -9.68 -2.51 -6.23
C ASN A 79 -8.96 -1.76 -7.37
N SER A 80 -9.18 -0.46 -7.54
CA SER A 80 -8.43 0.32 -8.55
C SER A 80 -6.92 0.38 -8.30
N GLN A 81 -6.49 0.28 -7.03
CA GLN A 81 -5.07 0.28 -6.67
C GLN A 81 -4.43 -1.10 -6.84
N MET A 82 -5.19 -2.16 -6.56
CA MET A 82 -4.68 -3.54 -6.51
C MET A 82 -4.93 -4.32 -7.81
N ASN A 83 -5.98 -3.96 -8.55
CA ASN A 83 -6.41 -4.55 -9.82
C ASN A 83 -6.35 -3.48 -10.93
N PRO A 84 -5.23 -3.35 -11.67
CA PRO A 84 -5.01 -2.24 -12.62
C PRO A 84 -5.98 -2.20 -13.80
N ALA A 85 -6.70 -3.29 -14.07
CA ALA A 85 -7.76 -3.33 -15.05
C ALA A 85 -8.98 -4.02 -14.43
N PRO A 86 -10.21 -3.61 -14.79
CA PRO A 86 -11.42 -4.28 -14.32
C PRO A 86 -11.40 -5.78 -14.61
N GLY A 87 -12.00 -6.56 -13.70
CA GLY A 87 -12.28 -7.97 -13.94
C GLY A 87 -13.26 -8.18 -15.09
N ALA A 88 -13.15 -9.32 -15.78
CA ALA A 88 -14.17 -9.76 -16.74
C ALA A 88 -15.40 -10.35 -16.04
N THR A 89 -15.22 -10.84 -14.81
CA THR A 89 -16.29 -11.33 -13.93
C THR A 89 -16.18 -10.66 -12.57
N PRO A 90 -17.26 -10.59 -11.78
CA PRO A 90 -17.21 -10.04 -10.43
C PRO A 90 -16.16 -10.70 -9.52
N ALA A 91 -15.92 -12.01 -9.67
CA ALA A 91 -14.91 -12.72 -8.87
C ALA A 91 -13.47 -12.30 -9.19
N GLU A 92 -13.20 -11.76 -10.39
CA GLU A 92 -11.88 -11.23 -10.72
C GLU A 92 -11.57 -9.91 -10.01
N ASP A 93 -12.59 -9.18 -9.55
CA ASP A 93 -12.47 -8.01 -8.67
C ASP A 93 -12.39 -8.42 -7.19
N ALA A 94 -11.70 -9.52 -6.89
CA ALA A 94 -11.66 -10.12 -5.54
C ALA A 94 -11.22 -9.13 -4.45
N ALA A 95 -10.31 -8.21 -4.76
CA ALA A 95 -9.86 -7.15 -3.85
C ALA A 95 -11.00 -6.18 -3.46
N TYR A 96 -11.92 -5.86 -4.37
CA TYR A 96 -13.11 -5.05 -4.05
C TYR A 96 -13.99 -5.77 -3.01
N TYR A 97 -14.36 -7.02 -3.29
CA TYR A 97 -15.27 -7.79 -2.44
C TYR A 97 -14.69 -8.07 -1.05
N LEU A 98 -13.40 -8.41 -0.97
CA LEU A 98 -12.78 -8.65 0.32
C LEU A 98 -12.54 -7.34 1.10
N ALA A 99 -12.21 -6.22 0.42
CA ALA A 99 -12.07 -4.93 1.11
C ALA A 99 -13.39 -4.49 1.72
N LYS A 100 -14.48 -4.66 0.99
CA LYS A 100 -15.83 -4.42 1.49
C LYS A 100 -16.13 -5.28 2.72
N HIS A 101 -15.88 -6.58 2.64
CA HIS A 101 -16.08 -7.50 3.77
C HIS A 101 -15.28 -7.10 5.02
N VAL A 102 -13.99 -6.78 4.86
CA VAL A 102 -13.12 -6.37 5.97
C VAL A 102 -13.64 -5.09 6.64
N LEU A 103 -14.10 -4.11 5.86
CA LEU A 103 -14.66 -2.86 6.39
C LEU A 103 -16.00 -3.06 7.08
N GLU A 104 -16.92 -3.83 6.48
CA GLU A 104 -18.25 -4.10 7.02
C GLU A 104 -18.22 -4.89 8.34
N ASN A 105 -17.18 -5.70 8.53
CA ASN A 105 -17.00 -6.53 9.73
C ASN A 105 -15.98 -5.96 10.72
N ASP A 106 -15.46 -4.75 10.46
CA ASP A 106 -14.49 -4.05 11.32
C ASP A 106 -13.23 -4.90 11.62
N GLU A 107 -12.78 -5.66 10.61
CA GLU A 107 -11.65 -6.58 10.70
C GLU A 107 -10.31 -5.86 10.49
N PRO A 108 -9.19 -6.40 11.00
CA PRO A 108 -7.86 -5.94 10.66
C PRO A 108 -7.62 -5.95 9.14
N TRP A 109 -6.92 -4.93 8.63
CA TRP A 109 -6.60 -4.81 7.20
C TRP A 109 -5.73 -5.97 6.68
N SER A 110 -5.01 -6.67 7.56
CA SER A 110 -4.27 -7.88 7.21
C SER A 110 -5.17 -9.01 6.70
N GLU A 111 -6.45 -9.05 7.08
CA GLU A 111 -7.41 -10.07 6.65
C GLU A 111 -7.64 -10.07 5.13
N MET A 112 -7.38 -8.93 4.46
CA MET A 112 -7.31 -8.85 2.99
C MET A 112 -6.34 -9.84 2.37
N PHE A 113 -5.29 -10.21 3.10
CA PHE A 113 -4.11 -10.89 2.57
C PHE A 113 -3.83 -12.23 3.23
N VAL A 114 -4.11 -12.36 4.53
CA VAL A 114 -3.85 -13.62 5.28
C VAL A 114 -5.11 -14.33 5.75
N GLY A 115 -6.28 -13.68 5.60
CA GLY A 115 -7.55 -14.20 6.08
C GLY A 115 -7.94 -15.51 5.41
N ARG A 116 -8.72 -16.33 6.10
CA ARG A 116 -9.14 -17.65 5.62
C ARG A 116 -10.39 -17.53 4.75
N TYR A 117 -10.22 -16.85 3.61
CA TYR A 117 -11.29 -16.48 2.71
C TYR A 117 -11.09 -16.98 1.29
N ASP A 118 -12.21 -17.18 0.59
CA ASP A 118 -12.31 -17.32 -0.85
C ASP A 118 -13.34 -16.30 -1.38
N VAL A 119 -13.01 -15.65 -2.49
CA VAL A 119 -13.93 -14.79 -3.24
C VAL A 119 -14.32 -15.51 -4.51
N ALA A 120 -15.57 -15.95 -4.55
CA ALA A 120 -16.12 -16.71 -5.66
C ALA A 120 -17.48 -16.16 -6.06
N LEU A 121 -17.89 -16.47 -7.29
CA LEU A 121 -19.25 -16.21 -7.76
C LEU A 121 -20.27 -16.86 -6.81
N GLN A 122 -21.37 -16.14 -6.57
CA GLN A 122 -22.49 -16.66 -5.80
C GLN A 122 -23.10 -17.87 -6.51
N ASP A 123 -23.26 -17.79 -7.83
CA ASP A 123 -23.60 -18.90 -8.71
C ASP A 123 -22.45 -19.17 -9.69
N ALA A 124 -21.78 -20.30 -9.53
CA ALA A 124 -20.65 -20.68 -10.38
C ALA A 124 -21.03 -20.93 -11.85
N ASN A 125 -22.33 -21.08 -12.16
CA ASN A 125 -22.81 -21.29 -13.52
C ASN A 125 -23.20 -19.98 -14.22
N ASP A 126 -23.22 -18.87 -13.49
CA ASP A 126 -23.53 -17.54 -14.04
C ASP A 126 -22.32 -16.61 -13.86
N PRO A 127 -21.55 -16.34 -14.93
CA PRO A 127 -20.39 -15.44 -14.86
C PRO A 127 -20.76 -13.99 -14.56
N GLY A 128 -22.04 -13.62 -14.68
CA GLY A 128 -22.57 -12.31 -14.30
C GLY A 128 -23.05 -12.22 -12.84
N SER A 129 -23.08 -13.34 -12.11
CA SER A 129 -23.54 -13.35 -10.73
C SER A 129 -22.57 -12.57 -9.81
N PRO A 130 -23.08 -11.90 -8.76
CA PRO A 130 -22.21 -11.21 -7.81
C PRO A 130 -21.20 -12.18 -7.18
N ALA A 131 -19.99 -11.70 -6.89
CA ALA A 131 -19.08 -12.46 -6.04
C ALA A 131 -19.46 -12.32 -4.57
N VAL A 132 -19.09 -13.32 -3.78
CA VAL A 132 -19.30 -13.37 -2.33
C VAL A 132 -18.02 -13.84 -1.64
N VAL A 133 -17.80 -13.36 -0.42
CA VAL A 133 -16.71 -13.82 0.44
C VAL A 133 -17.20 -15.03 1.24
N LYS A 134 -16.45 -16.13 1.18
CA LYS A 134 -16.71 -17.38 1.90
C LYS A 134 -15.53 -17.70 2.80
N ILE A 135 -15.77 -18.38 3.92
CA ILE A 135 -14.69 -18.96 4.72
C ILE A 135 -14.09 -20.14 3.96
N ASP A 136 -12.78 -20.16 3.81
CA ASP A 136 -11.99 -21.27 3.29
C ASP A 136 -10.78 -21.50 4.20
N LEU A 137 -10.68 -22.70 4.80
CA LEU A 137 -9.58 -23.06 5.69
C LEU A 137 -8.21 -23.04 4.98
N GLY A 138 -8.18 -23.22 3.65
CA GLY A 138 -7.00 -23.08 2.81
C GLY A 138 -6.78 -21.66 2.26
N GLY A 139 -7.71 -20.74 2.51
CA GLY A 139 -7.74 -19.39 1.96
C GLY A 139 -6.60 -18.51 2.48
N LEU A 140 -6.17 -17.54 1.65
CA LEU A 140 -5.09 -16.61 1.94
C LEU A 140 -5.48 -15.22 1.41
N GLY A 141 -6.40 -14.60 2.12
CA GLY A 141 -7.12 -13.41 1.67
C GLY A 141 -7.71 -13.60 0.28
N TYR A 142 -7.72 -12.53 -0.52
CA TYR A 142 -8.17 -12.63 -1.91
C TYR A 142 -7.12 -13.28 -2.81
N PHE A 143 -5.88 -13.48 -2.34
CA PHE A 143 -4.81 -14.06 -3.17
C PHE A 143 -5.14 -15.48 -3.60
N HIS A 144 -5.73 -16.30 -2.72
CA HIS A 144 -6.14 -17.67 -3.04
C HIS A 144 -7.52 -17.78 -3.69
N SER A 145 -8.19 -16.66 -3.97
CA SER A 145 -9.41 -16.69 -4.77
C SER A 145 -9.10 -17.17 -6.18
N ARG A 146 -9.80 -18.21 -6.65
CA ARG A 146 -9.49 -18.89 -7.92
C ARG A 146 -9.40 -17.92 -9.10
N ALA A 147 -10.36 -17.01 -9.23
CA ALA A 147 -10.40 -16.02 -10.31
C ALA A 147 -9.16 -15.10 -10.28
N TRP A 148 -8.74 -14.67 -9.10
CA TRP A 148 -7.55 -13.84 -8.91
C TRP A 148 -6.27 -14.60 -9.31
N MET A 149 -6.11 -15.83 -8.84
CA MET A 149 -4.94 -16.66 -9.18
C MET A 149 -4.81 -16.91 -10.68
N VAL A 150 -5.92 -17.21 -11.36
CA VAL A 150 -5.94 -17.42 -12.82
C VAL A 150 -5.55 -16.16 -13.56
N ARG A 151 -6.20 -15.03 -13.24
CA ARG A 151 -5.96 -13.73 -13.88
C ARG A 151 -4.50 -13.31 -13.81
N TYR A 152 -3.85 -13.56 -12.68
CA TYR A 152 -2.45 -13.17 -12.43
C TYR A 152 -1.46 -14.34 -12.49
N ALA A 153 -1.85 -15.49 -13.05
CA ALA A 153 -1.01 -16.69 -13.09
C ALA A 153 0.33 -16.44 -13.81
N GLY A 154 0.38 -15.46 -14.72
CA GLY A 154 1.54 -15.15 -15.55
C GLY A 154 1.70 -16.13 -16.71
N ASN A 155 2.68 -15.87 -17.55
CA ASN A 155 2.95 -16.61 -18.80
C ASN A 155 4.38 -17.15 -18.88
N GLU A 156 5.08 -17.22 -17.74
CA GLU A 156 6.46 -17.74 -17.69
C GLU A 156 6.52 -19.18 -18.24
N PRO A 157 7.54 -19.51 -19.07
CA PRO A 157 7.64 -20.83 -19.71
C PRO A 157 7.65 -22.01 -18.73
N GLU A 158 8.31 -21.87 -17.56
CA GLU A 158 8.36 -22.93 -16.55
C GLU A 158 7.18 -22.90 -15.56
N GLY A 159 6.15 -22.08 -15.83
CA GLY A 159 4.99 -21.93 -14.96
C GLY A 159 5.24 -21.10 -13.69
N LEU A 160 6.40 -20.44 -13.58
CA LEU A 160 6.73 -19.58 -12.45
C LEU A 160 5.78 -18.37 -12.39
N ARG A 161 5.21 -18.09 -11.22
CA ARG A 161 4.16 -17.08 -11.07
C ARG A 161 4.73 -15.70 -10.69
N ILE A 162 5.63 -15.15 -11.50
CA ILE A 162 6.33 -13.88 -11.21
C ILE A 162 5.35 -12.71 -11.10
N VAL A 163 4.38 -12.62 -12.00
CA VAL A 163 3.35 -11.56 -11.96
C VAL A 163 2.56 -11.63 -10.64
N TYR A 164 2.17 -12.84 -10.23
CA TYR A 164 1.47 -13.06 -8.97
C TYR A 164 2.34 -12.69 -7.76
N ALA A 165 3.62 -13.08 -7.76
CA ALA A 165 4.60 -12.69 -6.73
C ALA A 165 4.70 -11.16 -6.60
N TYR A 166 4.80 -10.46 -7.74
CA TYR A 166 4.79 -9.01 -7.75
C TYR A 166 3.49 -8.43 -7.19
N ARG A 167 2.32 -8.98 -7.55
CA ARG A 167 1.03 -8.52 -7.00
C ARG A 167 0.95 -8.69 -5.49
N MET A 168 1.46 -9.80 -4.95
CA MET A 168 1.52 -9.98 -3.48
C MET A 168 2.37 -8.89 -2.83
N MET A 169 3.59 -8.67 -3.32
CA MET A 169 4.47 -7.64 -2.75
C MET A 169 3.93 -6.21 -2.97
N GLN A 170 3.41 -5.91 -4.16
CA GLN A 170 2.83 -4.62 -4.48
C GLN A 170 1.64 -4.31 -3.58
N ASN A 171 0.70 -5.24 -3.46
CA ASN A 171 -0.57 -4.97 -2.79
C ASN A 171 -0.42 -4.95 -1.26
N VAL A 172 0.53 -5.72 -0.70
CA VAL A 172 0.78 -5.74 0.75
C VAL A 172 1.72 -4.61 1.17
N ILE A 173 2.93 -4.55 0.61
CA ILE A 173 3.99 -3.64 1.08
C ILE A 173 4.23 -2.43 0.16
N GLY A 174 3.41 -2.25 -0.88
CA GLY A 174 3.48 -1.08 -1.75
C GLY A 174 4.67 -1.09 -2.72
N LEU A 175 5.26 -2.26 -2.99
CA LEU A 175 6.35 -2.37 -3.95
C LEU A 175 5.91 -1.90 -5.33
N GLN A 176 6.68 -0.98 -5.92
CA GLN A 176 6.48 -0.51 -7.29
C GLN A 176 7.69 -0.88 -8.14
N LEU A 177 7.46 -1.70 -9.16
CA LEU A 177 8.46 -2.07 -10.14
C LEU A 177 7.98 -1.67 -11.53
N ALA A 178 8.91 -1.14 -12.33
CA ALA A 178 8.70 -0.87 -13.75
C ALA A 178 9.53 -1.87 -14.56
N ALA A 179 8.90 -2.58 -15.49
CA ALA A 179 9.62 -3.46 -16.40
C ALA A 179 10.54 -2.63 -17.31
N SER A 180 11.80 -3.04 -17.45
CA SER A 180 12.81 -2.26 -18.18
C SER A 180 12.58 -2.22 -19.69
N THR A 181 12.00 -3.26 -20.30
CA THR A 181 11.59 -3.30 -21.72
C THR A 181 10.54 -4.38 -21.98
N ASN A 182 9.40 -4.05 -22.59
CA ASN A 182 8.45 -5.02 -23.17
C ASN A 182 8.75 -5.25 -24.67
N ALA A 183 10.03 -5.27 -25.04
CA ALA A 183 10.40 -5.50 -26.44
C ALA A 183 9.96 -6.92 -26.84
N PRO A 184 9.39 -7.13 -28.05
CA PRO A 184 8.90 -8.45 -28.47
C PRO A 184 9.96 -9.56 -28.45
N ASP A 185 11.24 -9.20 -28.45
CA ASP A 185 12.43 -10.04 -28.45
C ASP A 185 13.15 -10.08 -27.10
N ALA A 186 12.58 -9.48 -26.04
CA ALA A 186 13.15 -9.55 -24.71
C ALA A 186 13.20 -11.02 -24.22
N ASP A 187 14.38 -11.46 -23.79
CA ASP A 187 14.54 -12.77 -23.18
C ASP A 187 13.91 -12.77 -21.78
N VAL A 188 12.68 -13.26 -21.71
CA VAL A 188 11.91 -13.40 -20.46
C VAL A 188 12.27 -14.67 -19.68
N SER A 189 13.16 -15.53 -20.18
CA SER A 189 13.55 -16.76 -19.49
C SER A 189 14.29 -16.49 -18.18
N ALA A 190 14.46 -17.53 -17.36
CA ALA A 190 15.30 -17.45 -16.17
C ALA A 190 16.76 -17.06 -16.50
N ALA A 191 17.26 -17.30 -17.71
CA ALA A 191 18.58 -16.84 -18.13
C ALA A 191 18.58 -15.34 -18.42
N GLY A 192 17.61 -14.85 -19.20
CA GLY A 192 17.44 -13.44 -19.51
C GLY A 192 17.24 -12.56 -18.28
N ARG A 193 16.49 -13.06 -17.28
CA ARG A 193 16.29 -12.35 -16.00
C ARG A 193 17.54 -12.24 -15.13
N ARG A 194 18.59 -13.04 -15.41
CA ARG A 194 19.90 -12.91 -14.77
C ARG A 194 20.80 -11.87 -15.43
N ALA A 195 20.38 -11.28 -16.55
CA ALA A 195 21.09 -10.16 -17.15
C ALA A 195 21.17 -8.98 -16.16
N ALA A 196 22.23 -8.18 -16.27
CA ALA A 196 22.55 -7.14 -15.29
C ALA A 196 21.40 -6.15 -15.04
N GLN A 197 20.64 -5.82 -16.08
CA GLN A 197 19.49 -4.91 -16.01
C GLN A 197 18.25 -5.51 -15.31
N CYS A 198 18.17 -6.84 -15.18
CA CYS A 198 17.03 -7.55 -14.61
C CYS A 198 17.34 -8.14 -13.22
N ALA A 199 18.58 -8.55 -12.99
CA ALA A 199 18.98 -9.32 -11.81
C ALA A 199 18.70 -8.59 -10.48
N GLY A 200 18.71 -7.26 -10.49
CA GLY A 200 18.35 -6.42 -9.34
C GLY A 200 16.98 -6.77 -8.76
N CYS A 201 15.95 -6.80 -9.61
CA CYS A 201 14.58 -7.10 -9.20
C CYS A 201 14.31 -8.60 -9.09
N HIS A 202 15.03 -9.43 -9.85
CA HIS A 202 14.70 -10.86 -9.94
C HIS A 202 15.44 -11.73 -8.92
N PHE A 203 16.71 -11.43 -8.62
CA PHE A 203 17.59 -12.32 -7.85
C PHE A 203 18.26 -11.66 -6.63
N THR A 204 18.04 -10.37 -6.39
CA THR A 204 18.70 -9.66 -5.29
C THR A 204 17.81 -9.62 -4.04
N PRO A 205 18.29 -9.95 -2.82
CA PRO A 205 17.46 -10.42 -1.71
C PRO A 205 16.28 -9.55 -1.26
N TRP A 206 16.35 -8.22 -1.44
CA TRP A 206 15.29 -7.33 -0.97
C TRP A 206 14.00 -7.45 -1.81
N PHE A 207 14.14 -7.61 -3.13
CA PHE A 207 13.00 -7.66 -4.06
C PHE A 207 12.99 -8.89 -4.97
N ALA A 208 13.83 -9.91 -4.70
CA ALA A 208 14.06 -11.08 -5.54
C ALA A 208 12.77 -11.80 -5.96
N LEU A 209 12.13 -11.33 -7.04
CA LEU A 209 10.84 -11.82 -7.50
C LEU A 209 10.87 -13.30 -7.86
N ASP A 210 12.00 -13.80 -8.37
CA ASP A 210 12.14 -15.23 -8.69
C ASP A 210 12.16 -16.07 -7.42
N SER A 211 12.84 -15.60 -6.37
CA SER A 211 12.84 -16.27 -5.05
C SER A 211 11.47 -16.20 -4.37
N VAL A 212 10.75 -15.08 -4.51
CA VAL A 212 9.38 -14.96 -4.02
C VAL A 212 8.46 -15.91 -4.81
N ALA A 213 8.51 -15.90 -6.13
CA ALA A 213 7.70 -16.79 -6.96
C ALA A 213 8.03 -18.26 -6.73
N ALA A 214 9.27 -18.58 -6.35
CA ALA A 214 9.69 -19.93 -6.04
C ALA A 214 8.93 -20.54 -4.85
N VAL A 215 8.31 -19.77 -3.95
CA VAL A 215 7.49 -20.30 -2.84
C VAL A 215 5.98 -20.38 -3.15
N LEU A 216 5.51 -19.84 -4.28
CA LEU A 216 4.08 -19.69 -4.61
C LEU A 216 3.47 -20.86 -5.40
N GLY A 217 4.27 -21.91 -5.62
CA GLY A 217 3.90 -22.99 -6.54
C GLY A 217 3.99 -22.58 -8.01
N LYS A 218 3.57 -23.51 -8.88
CA LYS A 218 3.65 -23.35 -10.34
C LYS A 218 2.28 -23.42 -10.98
N ARG A 219 2.10 -22.61 -12.02
CA ARG A 219 1.00 -22.73 -12.96
C ARG A 219 1.23 -23.96 -13.85
N VAL A 220 0.22 -24.79 -14.00
CA VAL A 220 0.17 -25.90 -14.96
C VAL A 220 -1.03 -25.70 -15.89
N GLY A 221 -0.87 -26.03 -17.18
CA GLY A 221 -1.90 -25.76 -18.19
C GLY A 221 -1.98 -24.28 -18.58
N ALA A 222 -2.99 -23.91 -19.38
CA ALA A 222 -3.25 -22.55 -19.85
C ALA A 222 -4.76 -22.34 -20.08
N GLY A 223 -5.22 -21.09 -20.10
CA GLY A 223 -6.64 -20.78 -20.26
C GLY A 223 -7.48 -21.33 -19.10
N ASP A 224 -8.64 -21.90 -19.44
CA ASP A 224 -9.61 -22.39 -18.46
C ASP A 224 -9.11 -23.61 -17.66
N ASP A 225 -8.17 -24.38 -18.22
CA ASP A 225 -7.59 -25.58 -17.60
C ASP A 225 -6.40 -25.29 -16.68
N VAL A 226 -6.11 -24.01 -16.37
CA VAL A 226 -5.01 -23.65 -15.46
C VAL A 226 -5.20 -24.31 -14.10
N THR A 227 -4.19 -25.01 -13.59
CA THR A 227 -4.13 -25.48 -12.21
C THR A 227 -2.87 -24.94 -11.52
N PHE A 228 -2.80 -25.08 -10.20
CA PHE A 228 -1.68 -24.60 -9.40
C PHE A 228 -1.11 -25.75 -8.56
N GLU A 229 0.13 -26.12 -8.86
CA GLU A 229 0.87 -27.12 -8.10
C GLU A 229 1.65 -26.44 -6.96
N PRO A 230 1.69 -27.02 -5.75
CA PRO A 230 2.49 -26.50 -4.65
C PRO A 230 3.99 -26.38 -5.01
N SER A 231 4.70 -25.48 -4.32
CA SER A 231 6.14 -25.34 -4.53
C SER A 231 6.92 -26.57 -4.10
N THR A 232 7.94 -26.93 -4.89
CA THR A 232 8.95 -27.94 -4.57
C THR A 232 10.36 -27.34 -4.40
N ASN A 233 10.50 -26.01 -4.50
CA ASN A 233 11.81 -25.33 -4.51
C ASN A 233 12.47 -25.21 -3.12
N GLY A 234 11.87 -25.80 -2.09
CA GLY A 234 12.33 -25.66 -0.70
C GLY A 234 12.28 -24.21 -0.22
N ARG A 235 12.86 -23.99 0.97
CA ARG A 235 12.86 -22.69 1.64
C ARG A 235 13.71 -21.67 0.90
N GLN A 236 13.19 -20.45 0.77
CA GLN A 236 13.85 -19.29 0.17
C GLN A 236 14.22 -18.27 1.26
N THR A 237 15.28 -17.50 1.05
CA THR A 237 15.66 -16.40 1.94
C THR A 237 15.37 -15.08 1.23
N ILE A 238 14.36 -14.36 1.71
CA ILE A 238 13.79 -13.16 1.08
C ILE A 238 13.38 -12.14 2.15
N LEU A 239 13.01 -10.91 1.76
CA LEU A 239 12.56 -9.86 2.68
C LEU A 239 13.58 -9.48 3.78
N GLY A 240 14.88 -9.52 3.47
CA GLY A 240 15.93 -9.22 4.45
C GLY A 240 16.19 -10.38 5.41
N ASP A 241 16.61 -11.52 4.85
CA ASP A 241 17.01 -12.74 5.57
C ASP A 241 15.88 -13.53 6.27
N VAL A 242 14.62 -13.27 5.90
CA VAL A 242 13.49 -14.07 6.35
C VAL A 242 13.41 -15.36 5.53
N ALA A 243 13.34 -16.49 6.22
CA ALA A 243 13.33 -17.80 5.62
C ALA A 243 11.87 -18.27 5.40
N ILE A 244 11.45 -18.37 4.14
CA ILE A 244 10.05 -18.55 3.73
C ILE A 244 9.90 -19.81 2.88
N SER A 245 8.92 -20.65 3.19
CA SER A 245 8.77 -21.99 2.61
C SER A 245 7.53 -22.13 1.71
N ASN A 246 6.55 -21.24 1.85
CA ASN A 246 5.28 -21.27 1.11
C ASN A 246 4.65 -19.86 1.01
N ASP A 247 3.56 -19.76 0.26
CA ASP A 247 2.78 -18.54 0.05
C ASP A 247 2.16 -17.96 1.33
N ARG A 248 1.69 -18.81 2.25
CA ARG A 248 1.17 -18.36 3.54
C ARG A 248 2.24 -17.69 4.39
N GLU A 249 3.37 -18.36 4.58
CA GLU A 249 4.53 -17.78 5.30
C GLU A 249 4.98 -16.47 4.65
N LEU A 250 4.92 -16.37 3.31
CA LEU A 250 5.19 -15.12 2.60
C LEU A 250 4.19 -14.02 2.98
N ALA A 251 2.89 -14.28 2.85
CA ALA A 251 1.87 -13.27 3.13
C ALA A 251 1.91 -12.82 4.60
N GLU A 252 2.10 -13.76 5.54
CA GLU A 252 2.28 -13.48 6.97
C GLU A 252 3.53 -12.62 7.22
N ALA A 253 4.66 -12.93 6.58
CA ALA A 253 5.88 -12.12 6.68
C ALA A 253 5.68 -10.72 6.08
N LEU A 254 4.94 -10.60 4.98
CA LEU A 254 4.66 -9.31 4.35
C LEU A 254 3.77 -8.43 5.22
N VAL A 255 2.68 -8.95 5.81
CA VAL A 255 1.79 -8.15 6.69
C VAL A 255 2.43 -7.84 8.05
N ALA A 256 3.41 -8.62 8.49
CA ALA A 256 4.21 -8.33 9.68
C ALA A 256 5.32 -7.30 9.43
N ASN A 257 5.62 -6.97 8.17
CA ASN A 257 6.67 -6.03 7.79
C ASN A 257 6.23 -4.58 8.05
N GLU A 258 7.14 -3.72 8.49
CA GLU A 258 6.84 -2.28 8.68
C GLU A 258 6.37 -1.60 7.38
N ALA A 259 6.82 -2.06 6.22
CA ALA A 259 6.35 -1.57 4.93
C ALA A 259 4.85 -1.80 4.70
N PHE A 260 4.23 -2.79 5.35
CA PHE A 260 2.77 -2.96 5.35
C PHE A 260 2.07 -1.77 6.00
N ASP A 261 2.59 -1.33 7.16
CA ASP A 261 2.03 -0.22 7.92
C ASP A 261 2.19 1.11 7.16
N VAL A 262 3.37 1.31 6.58
CA VAL A 262 3.64 2.45 5.70
C VAL A 262 2.70 2.44 4.49
N ASN A 263 2.52 1.29 3.84
CA ASN A 263 1.67 1.18 2.66
C ASN A 263 0.18 1.44 2.98
N ALA A 264 -0.32 1.00 4.14
CA ALA A 264 -1.68 1.33 4.59
C ALA A 264 -1.89 2.85 4.66
N CYS A 265 -0.91 3.60 5.17
CA CYS A 265 -0.96 5.06 5.19
C CYS A 265 -0.82 5.69 3.81
N ARG A 266 0.02 5.13 2.92
CA ARG A 266 0.05 5.58 1.51
C ARG A 266 -1.31 5.43 0.83
N LEU A 267 -2.03 4.35 1.10
CA LEU A 267 -3.40 4.15 0.61
C LEU A 267 -4.36 5.19 1.18
N ALA A 268 -4.27 5.50 2.48
CA ALA A 268 -5.07 6.55 3.10
C ALA A 268 -4.83 7.93 2.46
N PHE A 269 -3.57 8.29 2.22
CA PHE A 269 -3.21 9.54 1.54
C PHE A 269 -3.73 9.57 0.10
N LYS A 270 -3.52 8.50 -0.67
CA LYS A 270 -4.04 8.40 -2.04
C LYS A 270 -5.56 8.51 -2.10
N TYR A 271 -6.27 7.94 -1.13
CA TYR A 271 -7.72 8.05 -1.08
C TYR A 271 -8.18 9.48 -0.77
N LEU A 272 -7.60 10.10 0.26
CA LEU A 272 -8.05 11.39 0.77
C LEU A 272 -7.57 12.58 -0.06
N TYR A 273 -6.33 12.51 -0.57
CA TYR A 273 -5.70 13.59 -1.35
C TYR A 273 -5.63 13.31 -2.86
N GLY A 274 -5.94 12.08 -3.31
CA GLY A 274 -5.76 11.70 -4.72
C GLY A 274 -4.29 11.56 -5.14
N ARG A 275 -3.34 11.60 -4.19
CA ARG A 275 -1.89 11.52 -4.44
C ARG A 275 -1.15 10.85 -3.28
N ALA A 276 0.09 10.47 -3.52
CA ALA A 276 0.99 10.07 -2.44
C ALA A 276 1.31 11.26 -1.50
N GLU A 277 1.74 10.91 -0.30
CA GLU A 277 2.32 11.81 0.69
C GLU A 277 3.56 12.54 0.15
N THR A 278 3.83 13.72 0.70
CA THR A 278 4.99 14.55 0.44
C THR A 278 5.81 14.73 1.71
N SER A 279 7.04 15.24 1.58
CA SER A 279 7.92 15.47 2.73
C SER A 279 7.35 16.45 3.77
N CYS A 280 6.45 17.35 3.37
CA CYS A 280 5.80 18.30 4.28
C CYS A 280 4.75 17.63 5.19
N GLU A 281 4.30 16.43 4.83
CA GLU A 281 3.25 15.69 5.54
C GLU A 281 3.84 14.64 6.51
N GLY A 282 5.16 14.66 6.75
CA GLY A 282 5.85 13.71 7.63
C GLY A 282 5.17 13.51 9.00
N PRO A 283 4.89 14.57 9.78
CA PRO A 283 4.26 14.42 11.09
C PRO A 283 2.87 13.76 11.07
N VAL A 284 2.04 14.05 10.07
CA VAL A 284 0.70 13.42 9.93
C VAL A 284 0.83 11.99 9.41
N PHE A 285 1.79 11.73 8.53
CA PHE A 285 2.08 10.38 8.05
C PHE A 285 2.55 9.47 9.20
N ASP A 286 3.43 9.96 10.08
CA ASP A 286 3.88 9.22 11.26
C ASP A 286 2.73 8.91 12.22
N ARG A 287 1.82 9.88 12.45
CA ARG A 287 0.59 9.66 13.22
C ARG A 287 -0.31 8.61 12.59
N CYS A 288 -0.45 8.65 11.26
CA CYS A 288 -1.20 7.63 10.53
C CYS A 288 -0.60 6.24 10.76
N VAL A 289 0.72 6.09 10.62
CA VAL A 289 1.40 4.80 10.79
C VAL A 289 1.25 4.32 12.23
N ALA A 290 1.38 5.20 13.22
CA ALA A 290 1.15 4.87 14.62
C ALA A 290 -0.29 4.43 14.90
N ALA A 291 -1.28 5.13 14.34
CA ALA A 291 -2.69 4.77 14.49
C ALA A 291 -3.00 3.42 13.86
N PHE A 292 -2.51 3.17 12.64
CA PHE A 292 -2.66 1.87 11.98
C PHE A 292 -1.95 0.76 12.75
N LYS A 293 -0.73 0.99 13.25
CA LYS A 293 0.02 -0.02 14.00
C LYS A 293 -0.69 -0.47 15.28
N ALA A 294 -1.53 0.38 15.88
CA ALA A 294 -2.21 0.09 17.14
C ALA A 294 -3.26 -1.02 17.03
N ASP A 295 -4.01 -1.07 15.92
CA ASP A 295 -5.14 -1.99 15.74
C ASP A 295 -5.18 -2.68 14.37
N LYS A 296 -4.27 -2.31 13.46
CA LYS A 296 -4.20 -2.75 12.06
C LYS A 296 -5.45 -2.42 11.24
N LYS A 297 -6.26 -1.44 11.64
CA LYS A 297 -7.47 -1.04 10.91
C LYS A 297 -7.19 0.09 9.94
N ILE A 298 -7.58 -0.09 8.68
CA ILE A 298 -7.41 0.95 7.65
C ILE A 298 -8.23 2.22 7.96
N THR A 299 -9.35 2.09 8.69
CA THR A 299 -10.15 3.21 9.17
C THR A 299 -9.41 4.04 10.21
N SER A 300 -8.53 3.45 11.02
CA SER A 300 -7.67 4.17 11.96
C SER A 300 -6.59 5.00 11.25
N ALA A 301 -6.01 4.47 10.17
CA ALA A 301 -5.13 5.23 9.28
C ALA A 301 -5.86 6.43 8.65
N LEU A 302 -7.02 6.19 8.04
CA LEU A 302 -7.84 7.23 7.40
C LEU A 302 -8.27 8.31 8.40
N ARG A 303 -8.72 7.91 9.59
CA ARG A 303 -9.11 8.83 10.67
C ARG A 303 -7.95 9.75 11.06
N ALA A 304 -6.74 9.20 11.23
CA ALA A 304 -5.57 9.98 11.61
C ALA A 304 -5.21 11.06 10.58
N VAL A 305 -5.35 10.75 9.28
CA VAL A 305 -5.09 11.70 8.19
C VAL A 305 -6.23 12.71 8.05
N ALA A 306 -7.48 12.26 8.10
CA ALA A 306 -8.66 13.10 7.86
C ALA A 306 -8.96 14.08 9.01
N LYS A 307 -8.56 13.75 10.25
CA LYS A 307 -8.69 14.65 11.41
C LYS A 307 -7.53 15.65 11.54
N ASP A 308 -6.54 15.57 10.65
CA ASP A 308 -5.42 16.51 10.66
C ASP A 308 -5.85 17.91 10.21
N ALA A 309 -5.40 18.95 10.90
CA ALA A 309 -5.75 20.33 10.57
C ALA A 309 -5.29 20.74 9.16
N THR A 310 -4.17 20.19 8.68
CA THR A 310 -3.63 20.48 7.35
C THR A 310 -4.42 19.80 6.23
N PHE A 311 -5.27 18.81 6.55
CA PHE A 311 -6.18 18.23 5.55
C PHE A 311 -7.15 19.27 5.00
N CYS A 312 -7.48 20.28 5.79
CA CYS A 312 -8.45 21.31 5.45
C CYS A 312 -7.83 22.64 5.00
N GLU A 313 -6.53 22.62 4.68
CA GLU A 313 -5.76 23.71 4.07
C GLU A 313 -5.59 23.48 2.57
#